data_AF-A0A2N2AQH2-F1
#
_entry.id   AF-A0A2N2AQH2-F1
#
_cell.length_a   1.000
_cell.length_b   1.000
_cell.length_c   1.000
_cell.angle_alpha   90.00
_cell.angle_beta   90.00
_cell.angle_gamma   90.00
#
_symmetry.space_group_name_H-M   'P 1'
#
loop_
_entity.id
_entity.type
_entity.pdbx_description
1 polymer ?
#
loop_
_entity_poly.entity_id
_entity_poly.type
_entity_poly.pdbx_seq_one_letter_code
_entity_poly.pdbx_strand_id
1 'polypeptide(L)'
;MDNLTAREFNPHMSEADLAHAILKAKGAPLYFRDLFEQVLAIKPISGKDHGHIMAGIHTELNLDGRFVHIGKGIWGLREWMPDRGFQLNQPDGEWDN
;
A
#
# COMPACT_ATOMS: atom_id res chain seq x y z
N MET A 1 0.10 -0.51 -22.18
CA MET A 1 -0.71 -1.12 -21.11
C MET A 1 -0.07 -2.47 -20.87
N ASP A 2 0.93 -2.50 -19.99
CA ASP A 2 1.76 -3.70 -19.80
C ASP A 2 0.99 -4.79 -19.04
N ASN A 3 1.13 -6.00 -19.58
CA ASN A 3 0.44 -7.24 -19.20
C ASN A 3 0.89 -7.76 -17.82
N LEU A 4 0.35 -7.18 -16.74
CA LEU A 4 0.39 -7.81 -15.40
C LEU A 4 -0.87 -8.65 -15.10
N THR A 5 -1.91 -8.59 -15.94
CA THR A 5 -3.27 -8.97 -15.53
C THR A 5 -3.68 -10.43 -15.72
N ALA A 6 -2.86 -11.33 -16.28
CA ALA A 6 -3.34 -12.69 -16.56
C ALA A 6 -2.42 -13.86 -16.21
N ARG A 7 -1.10 -13.66 -16.00
CA ARG A 7 -0.15 -14.78 -15.82
C ARG A 7 0.40 -14.96 -14.41
N GLU A 8 0.13 -14.05 -13.48
CA GLU A 8 0.71 -14.08 -12.12
C GLU A 8 -0.30 -13.76 -11.00
N PHE A 9 -1.60 -13.70 -11.29
CA PHE A 9 -2.60 -13.57 -10.21
C PHE A 9 -2.63 -14.87 -9.40
N ASN A 10 -1.96 -14.86 -8.25
CA ASN A 10 -2.09 -15.89 -7.24
C ASN A 10 -3.21 -15.47 -6.27
N PRO A 11 -4.35 -16.19 -6.21
CA PRO A 11 -5.48 -15.83 -5.35
C PRO A 11 -5.13 -15.85 -3.85
N HIS A 12 -3.99 -16.42 -3.49
CA HIS A 12 -3.47 -16.43 -2.12
C HIS A 12 -2.67 -15.17 -1.74
N MET A 13 -2.44 -14.24 -2.67
CA MET A 13 -1.78 -12.97 -2.33
C MET A 13 -2.70 -12.10 -1.47
N SER A 14 -2.13 -11.57 -0.39
CA SER A 14 -2.77 -10.53 0.41
C SER A 14 -2.88 -9.22 -0.37
N GLU A 15 -3.75 -8.32 0.08
CA GLU A 15 -3.89 -6.98 -0.49
C GLU A 15 -2.57 -6.20 -0.33
N ALA A 16 -1.85 -6.40 0.79
CA ALA A 16 -0.49 -5.92 0.97
C ALA A 16 0.49 -6.49 -0.07
N ASP A 17 0.47 -7.78 -0.39
CA ASP A 17 1.36 -8.35 -1.42
C ASP A 17 1.10 -7.76 -2.80
N LEU A 18 -0.18 -7.54 -3.14
CA LEU A 18 -0.57 -6.89 -4.40
C LEU A 18 -0.11 -5.43 -4.42
N ALA A 19 -0.32 -4.68 -3.35
CA ALA A 19 0.12 -3.30 -3.23
C ALA A 19 1.66 -3.18 -3.36
N HIS A 20 2.40 -4.12 -2.76
CA HIS A 20 3.86 -4.19 -2.87
C HIS A 20 4.29 -4.43 -4.32
N ALA A 21 3.66 -5.40 -5.00
CA ALA A 21 3.94 -5.70 -6.40
C ALA A 21 3.63 -4.51 -7.32
N ILE A 22 2.52 -3.79 -7.10
CA ILE A 22 2.15 -2.58 -7.84
C ILE A 22 3.22 -1.50 -7.67
N LEU A 23 3.63 -1.21 -6.43
CA LEU A 23 4.66 -0.20 -6.15
C LEU A 23 6.00 -0.59 -6.78
N LYS A 24 6.42 -1.86 -6.66
CA LYS A 24 7.64 -2.39 -7.30
C LYS A 24 7.60 -2.22 -8.82
N ALA A 25 6.49 -2.60 -9.46
CA ALA A 25 6.33 -2.51 -10.91
C ALA A 25 6.29 -1.05 -11.39
N LYS A 26 5.67 -0.16 -10.61
CA LYS A 26 5.62 1.28 -10.91
C LYS A 26 6.97 1.97 -10.71
N GLY A 27 7.76 1.51 -9.74
CA GLY A 27 9.06 2.10 -9.38
C GLY A 27 8.96 3.49 -8.75
N ALA A 28 7.78 3.89 -8.27
CA ALA A 28 7.54 5.21 -7.68
C ALA A 28 6.43 5.15 -6.61
N PRO A 29 6.44 6.06 -5.62
CA PRO A 29 5.35 6.22 -4.67
C PRO A 29 4.03 6.57 -5.34
N LEU A 30 2.93 6.15 -4.72
CA LEU A 30 1.57 6.41 -5.20
C LEU A 30 0.68 6.97 -4.08
N TYR A 31 -0.36 7.71 -4.45
CA TYR A 31 -1.42 8.01 -3.51
C TYR A 31 -2.14 6.73 -3.10
N PHE A 32 -2.56 6.65 -1.84
CA PHE A 32 -3.28 5.51 -1.30
C PHE A 32 -4.51 5.16 -2.14
N ARG A 33 -5.24 6.16 -2.62
CA ARG A 33 -6.41 5.96 -3.49
C ARG A 33 -6.06 5.23 -4.79
N ASP A 34 -4.99 5.65 -5.47
CA ASP A 34 -4.55 5.03 -6.72
C ASP A 34 -4.05 3.60 -6.48
N LEU A 35 -3.39 3.37 -5.34
CA LEU A 35 -2.93 2.04 -4.94
C LEU A 35 -4.11 1.11 -4.64
N PHE A 36 -5.09 1.60 -3.89
CA PHE A 36 -6.33 0.92 -3.58
C PHE A 36 -7.11 0.55 -4.86
N GLU A 37 -7.28 1.49 -5.78
CA GLU A 37 -8.00 1.26 -7.05
C GLU A 37 -7.28 0.18 -7.90
N GLN A 38 -5.94 0.19 -7.92
CA GLN A 38 -5.16 -0.84 -8.61
C GLN A 38 -5.25 -2.22 -7.94
N VAL A 39 -5.25 -2.28 -6.60
CA VAL A 39 -5.47 -3.54 -5.87
C VAL A 39 -6.83 -4.13 -6.22
N LEU A 40 -7.90 -3.31 -6.23
CA LEU A 40 -9.25 -3.78 -6.58
C LEU A 40 -9.41 -4.16 -8.05
N ALA A 41 -8.64 -3.54 -8.95
CA ALA A 41 -8.60 -3.94 -10.35
C ALA A 41 -8.04 -5.36 -10.54
N ILE A 42 -7.13 -5.79 -9.64
CA ILE A 42 -6.51 -7.12 -9.67
C ILE A 42 -7.33 -8.14 -8.87
N LYS A 43 -7.75 -7.77 -7.65
CA LYS A 43 -8.52 -8.60 -6.72
C LYS A 43 -9.84 -7.91 -6.39
N PRO A 44 -10.89 -8.07 -7.22
CA PRO A 44 -12.20 -7.51 -6.94
C PRO A 44 -12.77 -8.10 -5.64
N ILE A 45 -13.12 -7.24 -4.69
CA ILE A 45 -13.75 -7.63 -3.42
C ILE A 45 -15.24 -7.28 -3.50
N SER A 46 -16.09 -8.28 -3.37
CA SER A 46 -17.56 -8.14 -3.39
C SER A 46 -18.15 -8.34 -1.99
N GLY A 47 -19.36 -7.83 -1.76
CA GLY A 47 -20.11 -8.05 -0.51
C GLY A 47 -19.68 -7.18 0.68
N LYS A 48 -18.80 -6.20 0.45
CA LYS A 48 -18.39 -5.19 1.44
C LYS A 48 -18.54 -3.80 0.83
N ASP A 49 -18.85 -2.80 1.63
CA ASP A 49 -18.86 -1.42 1.14
C ASP A 49 -17.43 -0.93 0.89
N HIS A 50 -17.32 0.08 0.03
CA HIS A 50 -16.05 0.62 -0.43
C HIS A 50 -15.19 1.17 0.72
N GLY A 51 -15.83 1.78 1.74
CA GLY A 51 -15.14 2.33 2.90
C GLY A 51 -14.54 1.23 3.78
N HIS A 52 -15.28 0.14 4.00
CA HIS A 52 -14.77 -1.02 4.74
C HIS A 52 -13.57 -1.66 4.04
N ILE A 53 -13.62 -1.82 2.71
CA ILE A 53 -12.49 -2.37 1.96
C ILE A 53 -11.28 -1.43 2.04
N MET A 54 -11.51 -0.12 1.90
CA MET A 54 -10.47 0.89 2.01
C MET A 54 -9.79 0.87 3.38
N ALA A 55 -10.58 0.80 4.47
CA ALA A 55 -10.06 0.69 5.83
C ALA A 55 -9.27 -0.61 6.06
N GLY A 56 -9.72 -1.73 5.48
CA GLY A 56 -9.02 -3.00 5.56
C GLY A 56 -7.64 -2.94 4.89
N ILE A 57 -7.58 -2.47 3.64
CA ILE A 57 -6.31 -2.32 2.91
C ILE A 57 -5.38 -1.34 3.65
N HIS A 58 -5.91 -0.21 4.13
CA HIS A 58 -5.12 0.74 4.92
C HIS A 58 -4.52 0.08 6.17
N THR A 59 -5.30 -0.75 6.87
CA THR A 59 -4.84 -1.48 8.05
C THR A 59 -3.71 -2.45 7.70
N GLU A 60 -3.86 -3.24 6.63
CA GLU A 60 -2.80 -4.15 6.19
C GLU A 60 -1.51 -3.42 5.85
N LEU A 61 -1.58 -2.30 5.12
CA LEU A 61 -0.39 -1.52 4.77
C LEU A 61 0.32 -0.92 6.00
N ASN A 62 -0.41 -0.52 7.03
CA ASN A 62 0.19 -0.01 8.27
C ASN A 62 0.84 -1.11 9.12
N LEU A 63 0.31 -2.34 9.07
CA LEU A 63 0.88 -3.49 9.79
C LEU A 63 2.08 -4.10 9.05
N ASP A 64 2.19 -3.90 7.75
CA ASP A 64 3.25 -4.46 6.92
C ASP A 64 4.49 -3.53 6.84
N GLY A 65 5.58 -3.97 7.46
CA GLY A 65 6.83 -3.21 7.55
C GLY A 65 7.52 -2.92 6.21
N ARG A 66 7.08 -3.52 5.09
CA ARG A 66 7.60 -3.22 3.75
C ARG A 66 7.17 -1.85 3.23
N PHE A 67 6.13 -1.25 3.80
CA PHE A 67 5.57 0.01 3.33
C PHE A 67 6.03 1.22 4.15
N VAL A 68 6.00 2.40 3.54
CA VAL A 68 6.21 3.69 4.20
C VAL A 68 5.12 4.66 3.81
N HIS A 69 4.54 5.34 4.81
CA HIS A 69 3.78 6.57 4.57
C HIS A 69 4.76 7.74 4.46
N ILE A 70 4.83 8.33 3.27
CA ILE A 70 5.74 9.44 2.95
C ILE A 70 5.10 10.80 3.31
N GLY A 71 3.79 10.79 3.62
CA GLY A 71 3.01 11.97 3.97
C GLY A 71 1.95 12.30 2.92
N LYS A 72 0.92 13.06 3.31
CA LYS A 72 -0.20 13.49 2.44
C LYS A 72 -0.90 12.33 1.69
N GLY A 73 -0.95 11.16 2.30
CA GLY A 73 -1.57 9.97 1.72
C GLY A 73 -0.72 9.26 0.65
N ILE A 74 0.56 9.60 0.53
CA ILE A 74 1.49 8.95 -0.39
C ILE A 74 2.17 7.77 0.29
N TRP A 75 2.20 6.64 -0.40
CA TRP A 75 2.79 5.39 0.05
C TRP A 75 3.90 4.93 -0.88
N GLY A 76 4.98 4.42 -0.30
CA GLY A 76 6.10 3.82 -1.02
C GLY A 76 6.65 2.59 -0.30
N LEU A 77 7.77 2.06 -0.80
CA LEU A 77 8.44 0.90 -0.21
C LEU A 77 9.59 1.33 0.72
N ARG A 78 9.75 0.60 1.82
CA ARG A 78 10.81 0.79 2.80
C ARG A 78 12.20 0.73 2.18
N GLU A 79 12.41 -0.21 1.24
CA GLU A 79 13.68 -0.41 0.53
C GLU A 79 14.09 0.77 -0.36
N TRP A 80 13.18 1.71 -0.67
CA TRP A 80 13.52 2.93 -1.42
C TRP A 80 14.11 4.02 -0.53
N MET A 81 13.98 3.87 0.79
CA MET A 81 14.48 4.86 1.74
C MET A 81 15.97 4.62 1.98
N PRO A 82 16.79 5.68 2.07
CA PRO A 82 18.20 5.52 2.39
C PRO A 82 18.35 4.91 3.79
N ASP A 83 19.32 4.00 3.97
CA ASP A 83 19.62 3.36 5.26
C ASP A 83 19.97 4.35 6.40
N ARG A 84 20.25 5.62 6.05
CA ARG A 84 20.60 6.66 7.01
C ARG A 84 19.37 7.38 7.56
N GLY A 85 18.96 6.93 8.74
CA GLY A 85 18.27 7.72 9.75
C GLY A 85 16.79 7.92 9.46
N PHE A 86 15.98 6.96 9.91
CA PHE A 86 14.55 7.17 10.19
C PHE A 86 14.39 8.16 11.37
N GLN A 87 14.87 9.40 11.21
CA GLN A 87 14.28 10.55 11.88
C GLN A 87 13.21 11.04 10.93
N LEU A 88 12.02 10.43 11.03
CA LEU A 88 10.84 11.24 10.82
C LEU A 88 11.02 12.43 11.76
N ASN A 89 11.03 13.64 11.21
CA ASN A 89 10.64 14.81 11.99
C ASN A 89 9.30 14.42 12.63
N GLN A 90 9.35 14.02 13.90
CA GLN A 90 8.20 14.00 14.78
C GLN A 90 8.08 15.42 15.28
N PRO A 91 7.15 16.24 14.76
CA PRO A 91 6.53 17.20 15.62
C PRO A 91 5.52 16.41 16.49
N ASP A 92 5.96 16.13 17.71
CA ASP A 92 5.17 16.10 18.95
C ASP A 92 3.81 15.37 18.98
N GLY A 93 3.81 14.24 19.70
CA GLY A 93 2.76 13.97 20.71
C GLY A 93 1.62 13.03 20.32
N GLU A 94 1.40 12.06 21.22
CA GLU A 94 0.11 11.39 21.49
C GLU A 94 -0.32 10.24 20.56
N TRP A 95 0.22 9.05 20.85
CA TRP A 95 -0.60 7.83 20.83
C TRP A 95 -0.99 7.49 22.27
N ASP A 96 -1.81 8.35 22.87
CA ASP A 96 -2.60 8.04 24.07
C ASP A 96 -4.02 8.53 23.79
N ASN A 97 -4.88 7.63 23.30
CA ASN A 97 -6.30 7.49 23.65
C ASN A 97 -6.91 6.24 23.00
#